data_AF-A0A9D8J0J4-F1
#
_entry.id   AF-A0A9D8J0J4-F1
#
_cell.length_a   1.000
_cell.length_b   1.000
_cell.length_c   1.000
_cell.angle_alpha   90.00
_cell.angle_beta   90.00
_cell.angle_gamma   90.00
#
_symmetry.space_group_name_H-M   'P 1'
#
loop_
_entity.id
_entity.type
_entity.pdbx_description
1 polymer ?
#
loop_
_entity_poly.entity_id
_entity_poly.type
_entity_poly.pdbx_seq_one_letter_code
_entity_poly.pdbx_strand_id
1 'polypeptide(L)'
;MELDSLVRCSDTVATTRSRSAKLVRLSELLRTLHGPELELGTRYLCGVTRQDKLGVGPALLRALLDTAAAPEPSLSLTEVDGLFGQ
;
A
#
# COMPACT_ATOMS: atom_id res chain seq x y z
N MET A 1 -4.36 8.60 -5.39
CA MET A 1 -2.97 8.56 -4.88
C MET A 1 -2.25 7.33 -5.42
N GLU A 2 -0.99 7.47 -5.84
CA GLU A 2 -0.10 6.36 -6.21
C GLU A 2 0.17 5.43 -5.03
N LEU A 3 0.13 4.11 -5.26
CA LEU A 3 0.39 3.09 -4.25
C LEU A 3 1.82 3.20 -3.68
N ASP A 4 2.80 3.63 -4.49
CA ASP A 4 4.19 3.85 -4.06
C ASP A 4 4.30 4.79 -2.85
N SER A 5 3.46 5.82 -2.78
CA SER A 5 3.45 6.77 -1.64
C SER A 5 3.13 6.08 -0.31
N LEU A 6 2.22 5.09 -0.35
CA LEU A 6 1.84 4.30 0.81
C LEU A 6 2.95 3.30 1.19
N VAL A 7 3.54 2.64 0.21
CA VAL A 7 4.66 1.69 0.40
C VAL A 7 5.85 2.41 1.05
N ARG A 8 6.23 3.59 0.54
CA ARG A 8 7.31 4.41 1.12
C ARG A 8 7.01 4.84 2.55
N CYS A 9 5.76 5.20 2.83
CA CYS A 9 5.35 5.54 4.20
C CYS A 9 5.47 4.34 5.14
N SER A 10 5.00 3.16 4.71
CA SER A 10 5.14 1.90 5.46
C SER A 10 6.60 1.57 5.75
N ASP A 11 7.48 1.65 4.74
CA ASP A 11 8.92 1.40 4.91
C ASP A 11 9.58 2.39 5.88
N THR A 12 9.26 3.68 5.74
CA THR A 12 9.73 4.73 6.66
C THR A 12 9.28 4.44 8.09
N VAL A 13 8.01 4.05 8.29
CA VAL A 13 7.44 3.73 9.60
C VAL A 13 8.09 2.47 10.20
N ALA A 14 8.38 1.46 9.38
CA ALA A 14 9.01 0.22 9.81
C ALA A 14 10.46 0.44 10.28
N THR A 15 11.22 1.26 9.56
CA THR A 15 12.63 1.56 9.87
C THR A 15 12.83 2.63 10.94
N THR A 16 11.82 3.48 11.18
CA THR A 16 11.86 4.52 12.21
C THR A 16 11.72 3.95 13.62
N ARG A 17 12.52 4.43 14.59
CA ARG A 17 12.41 4.04 16.01
C ARG A 17 11.52 4.99 16.83
N SER A 18 11.54 6.28 16.50
CA SER A 18 10.76 7.28 17.24
C SER A 18 9.26 7.15 16.95
N ARG A 19 8.46 6.90 17.99
CA ARG A 19 7.00 6.85 17.89
C ARG A 19 6.41 8.19 17.39
N SER A 20 6.93 9.32 17.85
CA SER A 20 6.43 10.63 17.41
C SER A 20 6.73 10.87 15.93
N ALA A 21 7.90 10.47 15.45
CA ALA A 21 8.25 10.58 14.03
C ALA A 21 7.33 9.71 13.15
N LYS A 22 6.99 8.49 13.60
CA LYS A 22 5.99 7.65 12.91
C LYS A 22 4.64 8.36 12.84
N LEU A 23 4.17 8.95 13.94
CA LEU A 23 2.89 9.66 13.98
C LEU A 23 2.87 10.85 13.02
N VAL A 24 3.94 11.65 12.98
CA VAL A 24 4.07 12.76 12.03
C VAL A 24 3.97 12.23 10.61
N ARG A 25 4.77 11.23 10.24
CA ARG A 25 4.80 10.67 8.88
C ARG A 25 3.44 10.10 8.46
N LEU A 26 2.78 9.36 9.35
CA LEU A 26 1.43 8.83 9.10
C LEU A 26 0.43 9.98 8.93
N SER A 27 0.47 11.00 9.80
CA SER A 27 -0.45 12.13 9.72
C SER A 27 -0.29 12.94 8.43
N GLU A 28 0.94 13.12 7.96
CA GLU A 28 1.23 13.79 6.70
C GLU A 28 0.61 13.03 5.52
N LEU A 29 0.80 11.72 5.45
CA LEU A 29 0.21 10.90 4.38
C LEU A 29 -1.33 10.87 4.48
N LEU A 30 -1.89 10.67 5.67
CA LEU A 30 -3.34 10.58 5.84
C LEU A 30 -4.05 11.89 5.46
N ARG A 31 -3.41 13.04 5.63
CA ARG A 31 -3.93 14.35 5.19
C ARG A 31 -3.99 14.51 3.67
N THR A 32 -3.22 13.73 2.90
CA THR A 32 -3.26 13.78 1.43
C THR A 32 -4.29 12.83 0.83
N LEU A 33 -4.89 11.94 1.65
CA LEU A 33 -5.91 11.00 1.21
C LEU A 33 -7.30 11.64 1.28
N HIS A 34 -8.12 11.38 0.27
CA HIS A 34 -9.46 11.96 0.17
C HIS A 34 -10.49 10.90 -0.21
N GLY A 35 -11.73 11.07 0.27
CA GLY A 35 -12.85 10.19 -0.07
C GLY A 35 -12.56 8.70 0.25
N PRO A 36 -12.75 7.77 -0.70
CA PRO A 36 -12.55 6.33 -0.46
C PRO A 36 -11.08 5.97 -0.21
N GLU A 37 -10.13 6.79 -0.66
CA GLU A 37 -8.70 6.52 -0.48
C GLU A 37 -8.27 6.57 0.98
N LEU A 38 -8.96 7.37 1.82
CA LEU A 38 -8.64 7.47 3.23
C LEU A 38 -8.90 6.15 3.97
N GLU A 39 -10.05 5.52 3.71
CA GLU A 39 -10.39 4.24 4.31
C GLU A 39 -9.44 3.14 3.79
N LEU A 40 -9.21 3.09 2.48
CA LEU A 40 -8.30 2.12 1.86
C LEU A 40 -6.88 2.26 2.40
N GLY A 41 -6.34 3.49 2.41
CA GLY A 41 -4.97 3.74 2.81
C GLY A 41 -4.74 3.39 4.29
N THR A 42 -5.70 3.72 5.15
CA THR A 42 -5.65 3.36 6.56
C THR A 42 -5.64 1.84 6.76
N ARG A 43 -6.50 1.11 6.04
CA ARG A 43 -6.54 -0.36 6.08
C ARG A 43 -5.19 -0.96 5.67
N TYR A 44 -4.65 -0.54 4.52
CA TYR A 44 -3.35 -1.02 4.03
C TYR A 44 -2.22 -0.77 5.03
N LEU A 45 -2.16 0.42 5.63
CA LEU A 45 -1.16 0.75 6.66
C LEU A 45 -1.30 -0.08 7.94
N CYS A 46 -2.48 -0.61 8.21
CA CYS A 46 -2.74 -1.56 9.30
C CYS A 46 -2.52 -3.03 8.89
N GLY A 47 -2.06 -3.30 7.66
CA GLY A 47 -1.86 -4.67 7.16
C GLY A 47 -3.16 -5.41 6.87
N VAL A 48 -4.26 -4.69 6.68
CA VAL A 48 -5.56 -5.27 6.31
C VAL A 48 -5.97 -4.79 4.92
N THR A 49 -6.48 -5.71 4.11
CA THR A 49 -7.10 -5.40 2.81
C THR A 49 -8.62 -5.40 2.96
N ARG A 50 -9.36 -4.82 2.01
CA ARG A 50 -10.82 -4.99 1.98
C ARG A 50 -11.22 -6.43 1.68
N GLN A 51 -10.38 -7.10 0.90
CA GLN A 51 -10.55 -8.45 0.41
C GLN A 51 -9.99 -9.44 1.44
N ASP A 52 -10.78 -10.43 1.84
CA ASP A 52 -10.36 -11.46 2.80
C ASP A 52 -9.31 -12.41 2.21
N LYS A 53 -9.31 -12.59 0.87
CA LYS A 53 -8.38 -13.46 0.15
C LYS A 53 -7.99 -12.79 -1.16
N LEU A 54 -6.70 -12.56 -1.36
CA LEU A 54 -6.14 -12.03 -2.61
C LEU A 54 -5.91 -13.14 -3.66
N GLY A 55 -6.06 -14.41 -3.30
CA GLY A 55 -5.76 -15.53 -4.20
C GLY A 55 -4.28 -15.70 -4.54
N VAL A 56 -3.39 -14.97 -3.86
CA VAL A 56 -1.95 -14.97 -4.13
C VAL A 56 -1.25 -16.04 -3.30
N GLY A 57 -0.81 -17.10 -3.98
CA GLY A 57 -0.02 -18.18 -3.38
C GLY A 57 1.49 -18.00 -3.56
N PRO A 58 2.33 -18.70 -2.78
CA PRO A 58 3.79 -18.65 -2.90
C PRO A 58 4.33 -19.00 -4.30
N ALA A 59 3.68 -19.94 -5.00
CA ALA A 59 4.06 -20.33 -6.35
C ALA A 59 3.87 -19.20 -7.37
N LEU A 60 2.75 -18.47 -7.26
CA LEU A 60 2.47 -17.30 -8.10
C LEU A 60 3.50 -16.20 -7.83
N LEU A 61 3.77 -15.89 -6.56
CA LEU A 61 4.80 -14.91 -6.19
C LEU A 61 6.16 -15.26 -6.77
N ARG A 62 6.54 -16.55 -6.72
CA ARG A 62 7.84 -16.99 -7.24
C ARG A 62 7.95 -16.86 -8.75
N ALA A 63 6.87 -17.13 -9.50
CA ALA A 63 6.84 -16.91 -10.94
C ALA A 63 6.96 -15.42 -11.31
N LEU A 64 6.45 -14.52 -10.47
CA LEU A 64 6.53 -13.08 -10.68
C LEU A 64 7.93 -12.49 -10.42
N LEU A 65 8.82 -13.18 -9.70
CA LEU A 65 10.18 -12.69 -9.44
C LEU A 65 11.02 -12.56 -10.73
N ASP A 66 10.69 -13.33 -11.76
CA ASP A 66 11.36 -13.26 -13.07
C ASP A 66 10.72 -12.20 -14.00
N THR A 67 9.65 -11.55 -13.55
CA THR A 67 8.98 -10.49 -14.32
C THR A 67 9.70 -9.17 -14.12
N ALA A 68 10.03 -8.49 -15.22
CA ALA A 68 10.64 -7.17 -15.16
C ALA A 68 9.71 -6.17 -14.45
N ALA A 69 10.26 -5.44 -13.49
CA ALA A 69 9.54 -4.36 -12.83
C ALA A 69 9.19 -3.25 -13.83
N ALA A 70 8.07 -2.56 -13.60
CA ALA A 70 7.74 -1.34 -14.33
C ALA A 70 8.84 -0.28 -14.07
N PRO A 71 9.18 0.55 -15.08
CA PRO A 71 10.21 1.58 -14.93
C PRO A 71 9.81 2.68 -13.95
N GLU A 72 8.50 2.90 -13.77
CA GLU A 72 7.92 3.93 -12.92
C GLU A 72 6.68 3.38 -12.21
N PRO A 73 6.36 3.89 -11.00
CA PRO A 73 5.11 3.57 -10.33
C PRO A 73 3.93 4.14 -11.12
N SER A 74 2.93 3.30 -11.37
CA SER A 74 1.76 3.65 -12.18
C SER A 74 0.44 3.14 -11.62
N LEU A 75 0.46 2.46 -10.48
CA LEU A 75 -0.73 1.89 -9.87
C LEU A 75 -1.26 2.81 -8.79
N SER A 76 -2.50 3.25 -8.95
CA SER A 76 -3.21 3.94 -7.87
C SER A 76 -3.81 2.95 -6.88
N LEU A 77 -4.01 3.42 -5.65
CA LEU A 77 -4.63 2.64 -4.58
C LEU A 77 -6.04 2.16 -4.95
N THR A 78 -6.83 2.99 -5.63
CA THR A 78 -8.20 2.66 -6.05
C THR A 78 -8.24 1.66 -7.19
N GLU A 79 -7.29 1.70 -8.12
CA GLU A 79 -7.21 0.71 -9.20
C GLU A 79 -6.90 -0.67 -8.64
N VAL A 80 -5.95 -0.76 -7.71
CA VAL A 80 -5.60 -2.03 -7.06
C VAL A 80 -6.79 -2.60 -6.29
N ASP A 81 -7.50 -1.76 -5.52
CA ASP A 81 -8.71 -2.20 -4.81
C ASP A 81 -9.78 -2.71 -5.79
N GLY A 82 -9.99 -2.01 -6.92
CA GLY A 82 -10.91 -2.42 -7.96
C GLY A 82 -10.56 -3.75 -8.63
N LEU A 83 -9.27 -4.01 -8.85
CA LEU A 83 -8.79 -5.26 -9.47
C LEU A 83 -8.97 -6.47 -8.55
N PHE A 84 -8.77 -6.31 -7.24
CA PHE A 84 -8.95 -7.40 -6.27
C PHE A 84 -10.38 -7.54 -5.76
N GLY A 85 -11.23 -6.52 -5.95
CA GLY A 85 -12.64 -6.54 -5.57
C GLY A 85 -13.58 -7.29 -6.54
N GLN A 86 -13.04 -7.81 -7.65
CA GLN A 86 -13.76 -8.67 -8.61
C GLN A 86 -13.71 -10.14 -8.20
#